data_AF-A0A2J5N7R2-F1
#
_entry.id   AF-A0A2J5N7R2-F1
#
_cell.length_a   1.000
_cell.length_b   1.000
_cell.length_c   1.000
_cell.angle_alpha   90.00
_cell.angle_beta   90.00
_cell.angle_gamma   90.00
#
_symmetry.space_group_name_H-M   'P 1'
#
loop_
_entity.id
_entity.type
_entity.pdbx_description
1 polymer ?
#
loop_
_entity_poly.entity_id
_entity_poly.type
_entity_poly.pdbx_seq_one_letter_code
_entity_poly.pdbx_strand_id
1 'polypeptide(L)'
;MTMIQSYLDIVQKKLNDITQQQSHKITSTAVELAKIINQGGVIYIFGCGHSHIFAEDVFYRAGGIAPVRPIFIEPLMLHQGAAASSYYEKQNDYIAEHLAKFSITSKD
;
A
#
# COMPACT_ATOMS: atom_id res chain seq x y z
N MET A 1 33.59 -12.41 4.45
CA MET A 1 32.18 -12.06 4.67
C MET A 1 31.32 -13.06 3.90
N THR A 2 30.32 -13.68 4.53
CA THR A 2 29.45 -14.68 3.86
C THR A 2 28.33 -14.01 3.08
N MET A 3 27.68 -14.73 2.16
CA MET A 3 26.50 -14.21 1.43
C MET A 3 25.37 -13.77 2.38
N ILE A 4 25.13 -14.54 3.45
CA ILE A 4 24.12 -14.20 4.46
C ILE A 4 24.50 -12.91 5.18
N GLN A 5 25.77 -12.75 5.57
CA GLN A 5 26.22 -11.53 6.22
C GLN A 5 26.08 -10.32 5.29
N SER A 6 26.48 -10.45 4.03
CA SER A 6 26.32 -9.37 3.05
C SER A 6 24.86 -8.99 2.84
N TYR A 7 23.94 -9.96 2.78
CA TYR A 7 22.51 -9.70 2.65
C TYR A 7 21.95 -8.94 3.86
N LEU A 8 22.25 -9.41 5.08
CA LEU A 8 21.79 -8.76 6.31
C LEU A 8 22.33 -7.34 6.45
N ASP A 9 23.60 -7.12 6.10
CA ASP A 9 24.20 -5.78 6.14
C ASP A 9 23.51 -4.82 5.16
N ILE A 10 23.14 -5.30 3.96
CA ILE A 10 22.38 -4.50 2.98
C ILE A 10 20.98 -4.17 3.54
N VAL A 11 20.28 -5.16 4.11
CA VAL A 11 18.94 -4.94 4.70
C VAL A 11 19.02 -3.90 5.82
N GLN A 12 19.96 -4.07 6.76
CA GLN A 12 20.14 -3.15 7.87
C GLN A 12 20.45 -1.73 7.39
N LYS A 13 21.32 -1.59 6.37
CA LYS A 13 21.61 -0.29 5.75
C LYS A 13 20.34 0.35 5.18
N LYS A 14 19.50 -0.41 4.47
CA LYS A 14 18.24 0.11 3.91
C LYS A 14 17.24 0.53 4.99
N LEU A 15 17.13 -0.22 6.09
CA LEU A 15 16.30 0.18 7.23
C LEU A 15 16.79 1.47 7.89
N ASN A 16 18.11 1.64 8.00
CA ASN A 16 18.71 2.87 8.51
C ASN A 16 18.47 4.05 7.57
N ASP A 17 18.61 3.85 6.25
CA ASP A 17 18.33 4.87 5.22
C ASP A 17 16.88 5.35 5.33
N ILE A 18 15.91 4.43 5.50
CA ILE A 18 14.49 4.77 5.67
C ILE A 18 14.31 5.66 6.92
N THR A 19 14.90 5.27 8.05
CA THR A 19 14.81 6.05 9.30
C THR A 19 15.40 7.45 9.12
N GLN A 20 16.57 7.56 8.50
CA GLN A 20 17.23 8.86 8.35
C GLN A 20 16.52 9.77 7.34
N GLN A 21 15.95 9.21 6.27
CA GLN A 21 15.48 9.99 5.14
C GLN A 21 13.96 10.16 5.07
N GLN A 22 13.18 9.26 5.67
CA GLN A 22 11.72 9.23 5.53
C GLN A 22 10.95 9.53 6.82
N SER A 23 11.60 9.59 8.00
CA SER A 23 10.89 9.81 9.28
C SER A 23 9.99 11.04 9.30
N HIS A 24 10.45 12.17 8.77
CA HIS A 24 9.63 13.38 8.69
C HIS A 24 8.39 13.16 7.81
N LYS A 25 8.56 12.56 6.62
CA LYS A 25 7.45 12.30 5.69
C LYS A 25 6.44 11.33 6.28
N ILE A 26 6.91 10.23 6.88
CA ILE A 26 6.06 9.25 7.56
C ILE A 26 5.23 9.95 8.64
N THR A 27 5.87 10.78 9.47
CA THR A 27 5.20 11.49 10.56
C THR A 27 4.18 12.50 10.03
N SER A 28 4.55 13.31 9.03
CA SER A 28 3.63 14.30 8.45
C SER A 28 2.43 13.65 7.78
N THR A 29 2.65 12.56 7.03
CA THR A 29 1.56 11.80 6.39
C THR A 29 0.67 11.14 7.44
N ALA A 30 1.22 10.57 8.50
CA ALA A 30 0.41 10.01 9.59
C ALA A 30 -0.50 11.06 10.24
N VAL A 31 -0.02 12.30 10.44
CA VAL A 31 -0.84 13.40 10.97
C VAL A 31 -1.96 13.78 10.01
N GLU A 32 -1.72 13.77 8.70
CA GLU A 32 -2.73 14.04 7.68
C GLU A 32 -3.80 12.94 7.63
N LEU A 33 -3.39 11.68 7.59
CA LEU A 33 -4.31 10.53 7.61
C LEU A 33 -5.15 10.51 8.89
N ALA A 34 -4.57 10.87 10.05
CA ALA A 34 -5.31 11.00 11.30
C ALA A 34 -6.39 12.08 11.23
N LYS A 35 -6.16 13.19 10.53
CA LYS A 35 -7.18 14.25 10.32
C LYS A 35 -8.33 13.75 9.44
N ILE A 36 -8.01 13.05 8.36
CA ILE A 36 -9.01 12.42 7.46
C ILE A 36 -9.93 11.50 8.28
N ILE A 37 -9.33 10.61 9.07
CA ILE A 37 -10.06 9.70 9.95
C ILE A 37 -10.93 10.45 10.96
N ASN A 38 -10.40 11.49 11.61
CA ASN A 38 -11.17 12.29 12.58
C ASN A 38 -12.35 13.04 11.95
N GLN A 39 -12.32 13.30 10.65
CA GLN A 39 -13.42 13.91 9.90
C GLN A 39 -14.44 12.88 9.36
N GLY A 40 -14.24 11.60 9.68
CA GLY A 40 -15.07 10.49 9.25
C GLY A 40 -14.69 9.89 7.90
N GLY A 41 -13.49 10.19 7.39
CA GLY A 41 -12.94 9.59 6.18
C GLY A 41 -12.38 8.19 6.39
N VAL A 42 -12.22 7.47 5.28
CA VAL A 42 -11.67 6.11 5.19
C VAL A 42 -10.40 6.14 4.36
N ILE A 43 -9.32 5.54 4.86
CA ILE A 43 -8.06 5.45 4.13
C ILE A 43 -8.13 4.29 3.14
N TYR A 44 -8.07 4.60 1.85
CA TYR A 44 -8.02 3.61 0.78
C TYR A 44 -6.58 3.28 0.39
N ILE A 45 -6.28 1.99 0.24
CA ILE A 45 -4.93 1.54 -0.15
C ILE A 45 -5.02 0.59 -1.33
N PHE A 46 -4.16 0.82 -2.31
CA PHE A 46 -4.14 0.11 -3.58
C PHE A 46 -2.69 -0.19 -3.99
N GLY A 47 -2.48 -1.31 -4.67
CA GLY A 47 -1.20 -1.65 -5.29
C GLY A 47 -1.34 -2.77 -6.31
N CYS A 48 -0.55 -2.71 -7.38
CA CYS A 48 -0.44 -3.75 -8.40
C CYS A 48 0.68 -4.74 -8.05
N GLY A 49 0.62 -5.96 -8.59
CA GLY A 49 1.67 -6.96 -8.45
C GLY A 49 1.93 -7.27 -6.98
N HIS A 50 3.18 -7.29 -6.52
CA HIS A 50 3.48 -7.53 -5.09
C HIS A 50 3.04 -6.39 -4.17
N SER A 51 2.86 -5.17 -4.70
CA SER A 51 2.53 -3.99 -3.88
C SER A 51 1.14 -4.07 -3.23
N HIS A 52 0.25 -4.94 -3.70
CA HIS A 52 -1.03 -5.18 -3.01
C HIS A 52 -0.85 -5.71 -1.58
N ILE A 53 0.29 -6.33 -1.26
CA ILE A 53 0.59 -6.82 0.09
C ILE A 53 0.53 -5.70 1.12
N PHE A 54 0.84 -4.45 0.75
CA PHE A 54 0.72 -3.33 1.69
C PHE A 54 -0.73 -3.00 2.02
N ALA A 55 -1.67 -3.22 1.09
CA ALA A 55 -3.10 -3.07 1.34
C ALA A 55 -3.61 -4.21 2.23
N GLU A 56 -3.12 -5.44 2.02
CA GLU A 56 -3.41 -6.60 2.87
C GLU A 56 -2.83 -6.43 4.29
N ASP A 57 -1.59 -5.96 4.40
CA ASP A 57 -0.86 -5.90 5.67
C ASP A 57 -1.50 -4.94 6.67
N VAL A 58 -2.24 -3.91 6.23
CA VAL A 58 -2.93 -2.99 7.14
C VAL A 58 -4.44 -3.23 7.24
N PHE A 59 -5.01 -4.08 6.39
CA PHE A 59 -6.44 -4.38 6.39
C PHE A 59 -6.76 -5.54 7.33
N TYR A 60 -7.71 -5.31 8.23
CA TYR A 60 -8.36 -6.36 9.02
C TYR A 60 -7.40 -7.28 9.80
N ARG A 61 -6.45 -6.67 10.52
CA ARG A 61 -5.51 -7.39 11.41
C ARG A 61 -5.56 -6.89 12.84
N ALA A 62 -5.07 -7.72 13.77
CA ALA A 62 -4.83 -7.29 15.14
C ALA A 62 -3.84 -6.11 15.19
N GLY A 63 -4.24 -5.03 15.88
CA GLY A 63 -3.47 -3.78 15.97
C GLY A 63 -3.67 -2.82 14.79
N GLY A 64 -4.45 -3.20 13.77
CA GLY A 64 -4.84 -2.30 12.69
C GLY A 64 -5.92 -1.30 13.13
N ILE A 65 -5.96 -0.16 12.45
CA ILE A 65 -7.04 0.82 12.63
C ILE A 65 -8.24 0.45 11.76
N ALA A 66 -9.46 0.65 12.26
CA ALA A 66 -10.69 0.27 11.57
C ALA A 66 -10.98 1.00 10.23
N PRO A 67 -10.72 2.32 10.07
CA PRO A 67 -11.08 3.06 8.85
C PRO A 67 -10.04 2.91 7.74
N VAL A 68 -9.66 1.67 7.43
CA VAL A 68 -8.77 1.33 6.31
C VAL A 68 -9.49 0.35 5.40
N ARG A 69 -9.57 0.67 4.10
CA ARG A 69 -10.26 -0.14 3.11
C ARG A 69 -9.35 -0.43 1.90
N PRO A 70 -8.96 -1.69 1.67
CA PRO A 70 -8.15 -2.03 0.52
C PRO A 70 -8.99 -1.96 -0.76
N ILE A 71 -8.34 -1.57 -1.85
CA ILE A 71 -8.88 -1.68 -3.20
C ILE A 71 -8.25 -2.94 -3.82
N PHE A 72 -8.99 -4.04 -3.81
CA PHE A 72 -8.55 -5.26 -4.46
C PHE A 72 -9.11 -5.38 -5.87
N ILE A 73 -8.20 -5.53 -6.83
CA ILE A 73 -8.50 -5.78 -8.24
C ILE A 73 -7.73 -7.05 -8.60
N GLU A 74 -8.41 -8.20 -8.55
CA GLU A 74 -7.78 -9.52 -8.67
C GLU A 74 -6.89 -9.69 -9.91
N PRO A 75 -7.27 -9.20 -11.12
CA PRO A 75 -6.39 -9.27 -12.28
C PRO A 75 -5.07 -8.50 -12.13
N LEU A 76 -5.00 -7.52 -11.22
CA LEU A 76 -3.78 -6.78 -10.88
C LEU A 76 -2.98 -7.45 -9.76
N MET A 77 -3.50 -8.51 -9.14
CA MET A 77 -2.79 -9.36 -8.17
C MET A 77 -2.08 -10.52 -8.88
N LEU A 78 -1.30 -11.29 -8.14
CA LEU A 78 -0.41 -12.30 -8.73
C LEU A 78 -1.05 -13.68 -8.91
N HIS A 79 -2.11 -13.98 -8.15
CA HIS A 79 -2.76 -15.29 -8.20
C HIS A 79 -3.54 -15.53 -9.51
N GLN A 80 -3.94 -14.48 -10.22
CA GLN A 80 -4.50 -14.54 -11.58
C GLN A 80 -3.43 -14.53 -12.69
N GLY A 81 -2.14 -14.40 -12.32
CA GLY A 81 -1.00 -14.42 -13.23
C GLY A 81 -0.18 -13.13 -13.22
N ALA A 82 1.10 -13.23 -12.89
CA ALA A 82 2.02 -12.09 -12.80
C ALA A 82 2.18 -11.32 -14.13
N ALA A 83 2.16 -12.03 -15.27
CA ALA A 83 2.23 -11.41 -16.59
C ALA A 83 0.94 -10.63 -16.92
N ALA A 84 -0.23 -11.16 -16.52
CA ALA A 84 -1.51 -10.49 -16.69
C ALA A 84 -1.57 -9.21 -15.84
N SER A 85 -1.19 -9.29 -14.57
CA SER A 85 -1.05 -8.11 -13.69
C SER A 85 -0.15 -7.04 -14.29
N SER A 86 1.03 -7.41 -14.81
CA SER A 86 1.94 -6.47 -15.48
C SER A 86 1.38 -5.87 -16.77
N TYR A 87 0.54 -6.62 -17.49
CA TYR A 87 -0.13 -6.13 -18.69
C TYR A 87 -1.21 -5.10 -18.34
N TYR A 88 -2.07 -5.43 -17.37
CA TYR A 88 -3.17 -4.58 -16.92
C TYR A 88 -2.70 -3.32 -16.19
N GLU A 89 -1.62 -3.39 -15.42
CA GLU A 89 -1.00 -2.22 -14.75
C GLU A 89 -0.66 -1.09 -15.74
N LYS A 90 -0.38 -1.44 -17.00
CA LYS A 90 0.02 -0.49 -18.05
C LYS A 90 -1.16 0.01 -18.90
N GLN A 91 -2.37 -0.46 -18.66
CA GLN A 91 -3.55 -0.02 -19.39
C GLN A 91 -4.11 1.24 -18.72
N ASN A 92 -4.20 2.32 -19.50
CA ASN A 92 -4.88 3.53 -19.03
C ASN A 92 -6.35 3.22 -18.71
N ASP A 93 -6.87 3.89 -17.70
CA ASP A 93 -8.28 3.80 -17.26
C ASP A 93 -8.76 2.41 -16.81
N TYR A 94 -7.89 1.40 -16.73
CA TYR A 94 -8.25 0.03 -16.35
C TYR A 94 -9.00 -0.04 -15.02
N ILE A 95 -8.59 0.78 -14.04
CA ILE A 95 -9.18 0.77 -12.70
C ILE A 95 -10.54 1.49 -12.62
N ALA A 96 -10.95 2.25 -13.63
CA ALA A 96 -12.10 3.15 -13.54
C ALA A 96 -13.40 2.39 -13.23
N GLU A 97 -13.65 1.26 -13.90
CA GLU A 97 -14.82 0.41 -13.66
C GLU A 97 -14.77 -0.28 -12.29
N HIS A 98 -13.57 -0.53 -11.77
CA HIS A 98 -13.38 -1.11 -10.44
C HIS A 98 -13.65 -0.10 -9.33
N LEU A 99 -13.27 1.17 -9.53
CA LEU A 99 -13.49 2.25 -8.57
C LEU A 99 -14.96 2.58 -8.35
N ALA A 100 -15.83 2.34 -9.35
CA ALA A 100 -17.28 2.55 -9.21
C ALA A 100 -17.92 1.74 -8.07
N LYS A 101 -17.27 0.65 -7.62
CA LYS A 101 -17.71 -0.18 -6.49
C LYS A 101 -17.33 0.42 -5.12
N PHE A 102 -16.49 1.44 -5.12
CA PHE A 102 -16.04 2.13 -3.92
C PHE A 102 -16.78 3.47 -3.84
N SER A 103 -17.48 3.69 -2.73
CA SER A 103 -18.17 4.95 -2.44
C SER A 103 -17.19 5.98 -1.90
N ILE A 104 -16.13 6.29 -2.66
CA ILE A 104 -15.11 7.27 -2.29
C ILE A 104 -15.74 8.67 -2.32
N THR A 105 -15.54 9.42 -1.26
CA THR A 105 -16.11 10.75 -1.05
C THR A 105 -15.00 11.80 -0.92
N SER A 106 -15.38 13.08 -0.84
CA SER A 106 -14.43 14.16 -0.59
C SER A 106 -13.84 14.18 0.82
N LYS A 107 -14.31 13.30 1.72
CA LYS A 107 -13.79 13.15 3.08
C LYS A 107 -12.71 12.07 3.18
N ASP A 108 -12.58 11.23 2.17
CA ASP A 108 -11.69 10.06 2.13
C ASP A 108 -10.30 10.41 1.57
#